data_AF-A0A443IMS6-F1
#
_entry.id   AF-A0A443IMS6-F1
#
_cell.length_a   1.000
_cell.length_b   1.000
_cell.length_c   1.000
_cell.angle_alpha   90.00
_cell.angle_beta   90.00
_cell.angle_gamma   90.00
#
_symmetry.space_group_name_H-M   'P 1'
#
loop_
_entity.id
_entity.type
_entity.pdbx_description
1 polymer ?
#
loop_
_entity_poly.entity_id
_entity_poly.type
_entity_poly.pdbx_seq_one_letter_code
_entity_poly.pdbx_strand_id
1 'polypeptide(L)'
;MRPKYFAFYWTLPVPWVGFTSLPADVDAAAEVSRTIRYQRDRVRRHVRDVGGTLLPQDEVVRLELRPDRGSAEVAEDFAGLLRRAEDERAMVAIMDFAGDTNWRRHGALVRHYEHPCCDRITLSQDEVHPDGINPYAHFQKWREQTEANTAGKSDHRVRILAALGQAEGESVASQVRFLNASGLRTHSGKMWTSDNLRKFLRVEPASR
;
A
#
# COMPACT_ATOMS: atom_id res chain seq x y z
N MET A 1 -29.44 7.54 -20.90
CA MET A 1 -28.34 6.55 -20.86
C MET A 1 -27.67 6.68 -19.50
N ARG A 2 -27.34 5.58 -18.80
CA ARG A 2 -26.67 5.67 -17.49
C ARG A 2 -25.21 6.11 -17.71
N PRO A 3 -24.65 7.03 -16.91
CA PRO A 3 -23.24 7.42 -17.03
C PRO A 3 -22.34 6.19 -16.83
N LYS A 4 -21.39 5.97 -17.74
CA LYS A 4 -20.37 4.94 -17.57
C LYS A 4 -19.29 5.44 -16.61
N TYR A 5 -18.81 4.55 -15.76
CA TYR A 5 -17.74 4.82 -14.81
C TYR A 5 -16.58 3.85 -14.99
N PHE A 6 -15.38 4.38 -14.79
CA PHE A 6 -14.15 3.67 -14.48
C PHE A 6 -13.79 3.94 -13.01
N ALA A 7 -12.99 3.08 -12.40
CA ALA A 7 -12.53 3.27 -11.03
C ALA A 7 -11.04 2.96 -10.88
N PHE A 8 -10.35 3.73 -10.05
CA PHE A 8 -8.94 3.51 -9.74
C PHE A 8 -8.72 3.40 -8.23
N TYR A 9 -8.15 2.27 -7.80
CA TYR A 9 -7.91 1.95 -6.40
C TYR A 9 -6.42 1.77 -6.15
N TRP A 10 -5.97 2.23 -4.99
CA TRP A 10 -4.57 2.11 -4.63
C TRP A 10 -4.35 1.85 -3.15
N THR A 11 -3.21 1.23 -2.83
CA THR A 11 -2.73 1.10 -1.45
C THR A 11 -1.21 1.10 -1.44
N LEU A 12 -0.61 1.19 -0.25
CA LEU A 12 0.85 1.15 -0.10
C LEU A 12 1.28 -0.25 0.35
N PRO A 13 2.47 -0.73 -0.07
CA PRO A 13 3.05 -1.94 0.49
C PRO A 13 3.39 -1.72 1.97
N VAL A 14 3.38 -2.81 2.72
CA VAL A 14 3.91 -2.87 4.07
C VAL A 14 4.89 -4.05 4.15
N PRO A 15 6.13 -3.87 3.64
CA PRO A 15 7.05 -4.98 3.46
C PRO A 15 7.41 -5.71 4.75
N TRP A 16 7.49 -4.98 5.86
CA TRP A 16 7.89 -5.52 7.16
C TRP A 16 6.82 -6.45 7.79
N VAL A 17 5.58 -6.45 7.29
CA VAL A 17 4.56 -7.48 7.58
C VAL A 17 4.34 -8.46 6.42
N GLY A 18 5.16 -8.40 5.37
CA GLY A 18 5.05 -9.26 4.19
C GLY A 18 4.03 -8.83 3.13
N PHE A 19 3.39 -7.66 3.27
CA PHE A 19 2.48 -7.13 2.26
C PHE A 19 3.25 -6.41 1.16
N THR A 20 3.66 -7.15 0.12
CA THR A 20 4.53 -6.63 -0.96
C THR A 20 3.95 -6.80 -2.36
N SER A 21 2.80 -7.44 -2.48
CA SER A 21 2.11 -7.67 -3.75
C SER A 21 0.61 -7.55 -3.55
N LEU A 22 -0.09 -7.31 -4.65
CA LEU A 22 -1.54 -7.16 -4.68
C LEU A 22 -2.08 -7.91 -5.91
N PRO A 23 -3.15 -8.69 -5.79
CA PRO A 23 -3.83 -9.27 -6.93
C PRO A 23 -4.26 -8.18 -7.93
N ALA A 24 -4.24 -8.51 -9.23
CA ALA A 24 -4.71 -7.62 -10.28
C ALA A 24 -6.25 -7.55 -10.33
N ASP A 25 -6.93 -8.63 -9.91
CA ASP A 25 -8.37 -8.65 -9.73
C ASP A 25 -8.77 -7.84 -8.49
N VAL A 26 -9.75 -6.96 -8.64
CA VAL A 26 -10.18 -6.00 -7.61
C VAL A 26 -10.83 -6.70 -6.43
N ASP A 27 -11.63 -7.74 -6.68
CA ASP A 27 -12.32 -8.44 -5.60
C ASP A 27 -11.32 -9.29 -4.79
N ALA A 28 -10.38 -9.97 -5.45
CA ALA A 28 -9.26 -10.65 -4.78
C ALA A 28 -8.35 -9.67 -4.01
N ALA A 29 -8.10 -8.48 -4.57
CA ALA A 29 -7.34 -7.42 -3.89
C ALA A 29 -8.06 -6.90 -2.64
N ALA A 30 -9.39 -6.81 -2.67
CA ALA A 30 -10.21 -6.43 -1.54
C ALA A 30 -10.26 -7.50 -0.43
N GLU A 31 -10.02 -8.78 -0.76
CA GLU A 31 -9.88 -9.83 0.26
C GLU A 31 -8.60 -9.67 1.08
N VAL A 32 -7.49 -9.29 0.44
CA VAL A 32 -6.18 -9.16 1.11
C VAL A 32 -5.89 -7.76 1.62
N SER A 33 -6.62 -6.74 1.18
CA SER A 33 -6.41 -5.34 1.58
C SER A 33 -7.69 -4.63 1.98
N ARG A 34 -7.78 -4.31 3.28
CA ARG A 34 -8.87 -3.52 3.87
C ARG A 34 -9.02 -2.14 3.21
N THR A 35 -7.91 -1.50 2.79
CA THR A 35 -7.93 -0.20 2.10
C THR A 35 -8.53 -0.32 0.69
N ILE A 36 -8.25 -1.40 -0.04
CA ILE A 36 -8.85 -1.64 -1.36
C ILE A 36 -10.33 -1.96 -1.22
N ARG A 37 -10.69 -2.82 -0.27
CA ARG A 37 -12.09 -3.13 0.05
C ARG A 37 -12.92 -1.87 0.30
N TYR A 38 -12.42 -0.98 1.16
CA TYR A 38 -13.07 0.28 1.46
C TYR A 38 -13.29 1.14 0.20
N GLN A 39 -12.25 1.32 -0.63
CA GLN A 39 -12.36 2.10 -1.86
C GLN A 39 -13.39 1.51 -2.82
N ARG A 40 -13.28 0.21 -3.08
CA ARG A 40 -14.18 -0.53 -3.97
C ARG A 40 -15.63 -0.39 -3.51
N ASP A 41 -15.91 -0.65 -2.23
CA ASP A 41 -17.27 -0.65 -1.70
C ASP A 41 -17.86 0.77 -1.72
N ARG A 42 -17.06 1.79 -1.38
CA ARG A 42 -17.50 3.19 -1.42
C ARG A 42 -17.73 3.68 -2.84
N VAL A 43 -16.83 3.37 -3.78
CA VAL A 43 -16.95 3.77 -5.19
C VAL A 43 -18.13 3.06 -5.86
N ARG A 44 -18.26 1.74 -5.70
CA ARG A 44 -19.42 0.99 -6.23
C ARG A 44 -20.73 1.52 -5.67
N ARG A 45 -20.77 1.86 -4.38
CA ARG A 45 -21.94 2.51 -3.76
C ARG A 45 -22.21 3.88 -4.38
N HIS A 46 -21.20 4.74 -4.47
CA HIS A 46 -21.32 6.08 -5.07
C HIS A 46 -21.86 6.01 -6.50
N VAL A 47 -21.27 5.18 -7.35
CA VAL A 47 -21.71 4.99 -8.74
C VAL A 47 -23.17 4.54 -8.81
N ARG A 48 -23.58 3.62 -7.92
CA ARG A 48 -24.99 3.19 -7.84
C ARG A 48 -25.90 4.33 -7.41
N ASP A 49 -25.50 5.11 -6.40
CA ASP A 49 -26.30 6.19 -5.83
C ASP A 49 -26.52 7.33 -6.84
N VAL A 50 -25.56 7.58 -7.74
CA VAL A 50 -25.70 8.53 -8.87
C VAL A 50 -26.32 7.92 -10.14
N GLY A 51 -26.75 6.64 -10.09
CA GLY A 51 -27.38 5.95 -11.22
C GLY A 51 -26.43 5.60 -12.38
N GLY A 52 -25.13 5.55 -12.12
CA GLY A 52 -24.10 5.17 -13.09
C GLY A 52 -23.98 3.66 -13.31
N THR A 53 -23.01 3.26 -14.13
CA THR A 53 -22.66 1.86 -14.39
C THR A 53 -21.14 1.71 -14.32
N LEU A 54 -20.68 0.80 -13.46
CA LEU A 54 -19.28 0.41 -13.30
C LEU A 54 -19.21 -1.10 -13.51
N LEU A 55 -18.50 -1.54 -14.54
CA LEU A 55 -18.32 -2.96 -14.83
C LEU A 55 -17.00 -3.46 -14.22
N PRO A 56 -16.88 -4.74 -13.84
CA PRO A 56 -15.66 -5.27 -13.23
C PRO A 56 -14.38 -5.00 -14.04
N GLN A 57 -14.45 -5.05 -15.37
CA GLN A 57 -13.32 -4.77 -16.26
C GLN A 57 -12.92 -3.29 -16.36
N ASP A 58 -13.76 -2.39 -15.83
CA ASP A 58 -13.53 -0.94 -15.81
C ASP A 58 -12.94 -0.48 -14.46
N GLU A 59 -12.65 -1.42 -13.56
CA GLU A 59 -11.98 -1.17 -12.29
C GLU A 59 -10.49 -1.54 -12.36
N VAL A 60 -9.63 -0.65 -11.85
CA VAL A 60 -8.17 -0.83 -11.83
C VAL A 60 -7.68 -0.75 -10.40
N VAL A 61 -6.83 -1.69 -10.00
CA VAL A 61 -6.15 -1.67 -8.69
C VAL A 61 -4.64 -1.66 -8.84
N ARG A 62 -3.96 -0.86 -8.01
CA ARG A 62 -2.49 -0.78 -7.98
C ARG A 62 -1.89 -0.73 -6.58
N LEU A 63 -0.71 -1.30 -6.45
CA LEU A 63 0.14 -1.15 -5.28
C LEU A 63 1.14 -0.01 -5.54
N GLU A 64 0.99 1.11 -4.85
CA GLU A 64 1.84 2.28 -5.01
C GLU A 64 3.15 2.09 -4.22
N LEU A 65 4.27 1.93 -4.94
CA LEU A 65 5.58 1.62 -4.36
C LEU A 65 6.35 2.84 -3.85
N ARG A 66 5.89 4.05 -4.20
CA ARG A 66 6.53 5.35 -3.90
C ARG A 66 5.55 6.27 -3.17
N PRO A 67 5.32 6.07 -1.87
CA PRO A 67 4.30 6.79 -1.10
C PRO A 67 4.39 8.31 -1.18
N ASP A 68 5.59 8.88 -1.16
CA ASP A 68 5.76 10.34 -1.05
C ASP A 68 5.49 11.09 -2.35
N ARG A 69 5.69 10.43 -3.51
CA ARG A 69 5.69 11.07 -4.83
C ARG A 69 4.76 10.44 -5.86
N GLY A 70 4.29 9.22 -5.61
CA GLY A 70 3.67 8.38 -6.62
C GLY A 70 4.70 7.76 -7.56
N SER A 71 4.35 6.61 -8.11
CA SER A 71 5.14 5.89 -9.11
C SER A 71 4.76 6.33 -10.52
N ALA A 72 5.73 6.26 -11.44
CA ALA A 72 5.49 6.66 -12.83
C ALA A 72 4.52 5.66 -13.49
N GLU A 73 4.62 4.41 -13.08
CA GLU A 73 3.78 3.29 -13.48
C GLU A 73 2.32 3.54 -13.10
N VAL A 74 2.04 3.91 -11.84
CA VAL A 74 0.68 4.28 -11.41
C VAL A 74 0.16 5.51 -12.15
N ALA A 75 1.01 6.51 -12.40
CA ALA A 75 0.63 7.69 -13.15
C ALA A 75 0.27 7.35 -14.61
N GLU A 76 1.03 6.46 -15.25
CA GLU A 76 0.79 6.00 -16.63
C GLU A 76 -0.49 5.17 -16.73
N ASP A 77 -0.70 4.23 -15.80
CA ASP A 77 -1.93 3.44 -15.72
C ASP A 77 -3.15 4.35 -15.57
N PHE A 78 -3.06 5.34 -14.68
CA PHE A 78 -4.14 6.29 -14.45
C PHE A 78 -4.39 7.20 -15.68
N ALA A 79 -3.33 7.67 -16.35
CA ALA A 79 -3.46 8.42 -17.60
C ALA A 79 -4.07 7.57 -18.73
N GLY A 80 -3.75 6.28 -18.78
CA GLY A 80 -4.40 5.32 -19.68
C GLY A 80 -5.91 5.20 -19.40
N LEU A 81 -6.29 5.14 -18.12
CA LEU A 81 -7.69 5.10 -17.70
C LEU A 81 -8.44 6.40 -18.06
N LEU A 82 -7.80 7.55 -17.87
CA LEU A 82 -8.37 8.85 -18.25
C LEU A 82 -8.65 8.94 -19.75
N ARG A 83 -7.69 8.57 -20.60
CA ARG A 83 -7.90 8.58 -22.06
C ARG A 83 -9.07 7.70 -22.48
N ARG A 84 -9.19 6.50 -21.90
CA ARG A 84 -10.34 5.62 -22.14
C ARG A 84 -11.65 6.26 -21.69
N ALA A 85 -11.65 6.93 -20.55
CA ALA A 85 -12.84 7.62 -20.06
C ALA A 85 -13.25 8.77 -20.98
N GLU A 86 -12.30 9.54 -21.50
CA GLU A 86 -12.56 10.60 -22.48
C GLU A 86 -13.15 10.03 -23.78
N ASP A 87 -12.52 9.01 -24.35
CA ASP A 87 -12.95 8.35 -25.59
C ASP A 87 -14.38 7.79 -25.47
N GLU A 88 -14.71 7.21 -24.31
CA GLU A 88 -16.00 6.60 -24.04
C GLU A 88 -17.04 7.56 -23.43
N ARG A 89 -16.69 8.84 -23.24
CA ARG A 89 -17.51 9.84 -22.53
C ARG A 89 -17.99 9.35 -21.16
N ALA A 90 -17.09 8.70 -20.44
CA ALA A 90 -17.28 8.14 -19.11
C ALA A 90 -16.64 9.02 -18.03
N MET A 91 -16.96 8.71 -16.77
CA MET A 91 -16.34 9.31 -15.59
C MET A 91 -15.30 8.35 -14.99
N VAL A 92 -14.34 8.88 -14.25
CA VAL A 92 -13.38 8.13 -13.44
C VAL A 92 -13.62 8.45 -11.98
N ALA A 93 -14.12 7.48 -11.23
CA ALA A 93 -14.29 7.61 -9.78
C ALA A 93 -12.95 7.43 -9.06
N ILE A 94 -12.60 8.40 -8.23
CA ILE A 94 -11.32 8.43 -7.49
C ILE A 94 -11.61 8.70 -6.02
N MET A 95 -11.09 7.83 -5.16
CA MET A 95 -11.12 8.08 -3.73
C MET A 95 -10.02 9.08 -3.34
N ASP A 96 -10.42 10.13 -2.64
CA ASP A 96 -9.49 11.07 -2.03
C ASP A 96 -9.36 10.87 -0.52
N PHE A 97 -8.36 10.06 -0.13
CA PHE A 97 -7.94 9.90 1.26
C PHE A 97 -7.18 11.12 1.83
N ALA A 98 -7.02 12.22 1.07
CA ALA A 98 -6.50 13.45 1.63
C ALA A 98 -7.57 14.19 2.44
N GLY A 99 -8.84 14.06 2.08
CA GLY A 99 -9.95 14.84 2.65
C GLY A 99 -9.56 16.30 2.93
N ASP A 100 -10.03 16.83 4.05
CA ASP A 100 -9.75 18.21 4.46
C ASP A 100 -8.42 18.38 5.20
N THR A 101 -7.86 17.28 5.70
CA THR A 101 -6.72 17.31 6.64
C THR A 101 -5.42 16.78 6.06
N ASN A 102 -5.41 16.49 4.76
CA ASN A 102 -4.24 16.02 4.02
C ASN A 102 -3.57 14.77 4.63
N TRP A 103 -4.38 13.83 5.11
CA TRP A 103 -3.92 12.69 5.91
C TRP A 103 -3.23 11.63 5.06
N ARG A 104 -3.65 11.43 3.81
CA ARG A 104 -3.00 10.55 2.85
C ARG A 104 -3.28 10.95 1.38
N ARG A 105 -2.40 11.79 0.81
CA ARG A 105 -2.45 12.16 -0.62
C ARG A 105 -1.77 11.13 -1.52
N HIS A 106 -2.23 11.04 -2.76
CA HIS A 106 -1.50 10.39 -3.84
C HIS A 106 -0.93 11.43 -4.81
N GLY A 107 0.40 11.54 -4.90
CA GLY A 107 1.08 12.59 -5.66
C GLY A 107 0.72 12.65 -7.15
N ALA A 108 0.42 11.49 -7.77
CA ALA A 108 -0.03 11.43 -9.16
C ALA A 108 -1.52 11.80 -9.32
N LEU A 109 -2.42 11.24 -8.49
CA LEU A 109 -3.87 11.39 -8.67
C LEU A 109 -4.36 12.79 -8.34
N VAL A 110 -3.72 13.47 -7.37
CA VAL A 110 -4.12 14.82 -6.93
C VAL A 110 -4.11 15.84 -8.06
N ARG A 111 -3.28 15.63 -9.09
CA ARG A 111 -3.18 16.51 -10.27
C ARG A 111 -4.42 16.44 -11.16
N HIS A 112 -5.25 15.42 -10.98
CA HIS A 112 -6.41 15.13 -11.82
C HIS A 112 -7.73 15.27 -11.08
N TYR A 113 -7.72 15.70 -9.81
CA TYR A 113 -8.93 15.86 -9.01
C TYR A 113 -9.93 16.85 -9.61
N GLU A 114 -9.44 17.88 -10.30
CA GLU A 114 -10.26 18.90 -10.98
C GLU A 114 -10.45 18.61 -12.47
N HIS A 115 -10.05 17.42 -12.95
CA HIS A 115 -10.22 17.06 -14.35
C HIS A 115 -11.70 16.83 -14.66
N PRO A 116 -12.24 17.27 -15.81
CA PRO A 116 -13.68 17.19 -16.10
C PRO A 116 -14.27 15.78 -16.08
N CYS A 117 -13.47 14.76 -16.40
CA CYS A 117 -13.88 13.36 -16.36
C CYS A 117 -13.68 12.70 -14.98
N CYS A 118 -13.19 13.41 -13.96
CA CYS A 118 -12.92 12.84 -12.64
C CYS A 118 -14.06 13.14 -11.68
N ASP A 119 -14.59 12.08 -11.07
CA ASP A 119 -15.55 12.14 -9.97
C ASP A 119 -14.79 11.85 -8.66
N ARG A 120 -14.41 12.93 -7.97
CA ARG A 120 -13.64 12.87 -6.73
C ARG A 120 -14.56 12.58 -5.55
N ILE A 121 -14.34 11.45 -4.90
CA ILE A 121 -15.05 11.04 -3.68
C ILE A 121 -14.17 11.40 -2.49
N THR A 122 -14.55 12.46 -1.78
CA THR A 122 -13.89 12.89 -0.55
C THR A 122 -14.44 12.17 0.66
N LEU A 123 -13.62 12.07 1.70
CA LEU A 123 -13.97 11.45 2.98
C LEU A 123 -13.75 12.45 4.11
N SER A 124 -14.68 12.43 5.07
CA SER A 124 -14.46 13.06 6.38
C SER A 124 -13.66 12.14 7.30
N GLN A 125 -13.02 12.72 8.32
CA GLN A 125 -12.23 11.94 9.27
C GLN A 125 -13.06 10.99 10.14
N ASP A 126 -14.33 11.30 10.35
CA ASP A 126 -15.28 10.54 11.16
C ASP A 126 -16.04 9.48 10.36
N GLU A 127 -15.84 9.40 9.03
CA GLU A 127 -16.53 8.41 8.20
C GLU A 127 -16.10 6.98 8.59
N VAL A 128 -17.09 6.12 8.87
CA VAL A 128 -16.89 4.71 9.22
C VAL A 128 -17.58 3.83 8.18
N HIS A 129 -16.82 2.89 7.63
CA HIS A 129 -17.31 1.86 6.73
C HIS A 129 -18.25 0.89 7.47
N PRO A 130 -19.21 0.24 6.79
CA PRO A 130 -20.06 -0.79 7.40
C PRO A 130 -19.32 -1.96 8.06
N ASP A 131 -18.07 -2.25 7.67
CA ASP A 131 -17.23 -3.26 8.32
C ASP A 131 -16.48 -2.74 9.57
N GLY A 132 -16.82 -1.52 10.02
CA GLY A 132 -16.25 -0.87 11.20
C GLY A 132 -14.93 -0.15 10.96
N ILE A 133 -14.42 -0.09 9.72
CA ILE A 133 -13.18 0.67 9.44
C ILE A 133 -13.47 2.16 9.39
N ASN A 134 -12.78 2.91 10.22
CA ASN A 134 -12.49 4.32 9.96
C ASN A 134 -11.13 4.41 9.25
N PRO A 135 -11.04 4.87 7.99
CA PRO A 135 -9.77 4.87 7.28
C PRO A 135 -8.74 5.80 7.95
N TYR A 136 -9.17 6.87 8.63
CA TYR A 136 -8.27 7.82 9.26
C TYR A 136 -7.53 7.18 10.42
N ALA A 137 -8.27 6.58 11.35
CA ALA A 137 -7.71 5.79 12.45
C ALA A 137 -6.87 4.62 11.91
N HIS A 138 -7.30 3.98 10.82
CA HIS A 138 -6.55 2.91 10.17
C HIS A 138 -5.17 3.37 9.67
N PHE A 139 -5.09 4.50 8.97
CA PHE A 139 -3.82 5.02 8.47
C PHE A 139 -2.92 5.60 9.57
N GLN A 140 -3.50 6.23 10.60
CA GLN A 140 -2.73 6.69 11.77
C GLN A 140 -2.06 5.51 12.48
N LYS A 141 -2.80 4.43 12.73
CA LYS A 141 -2.23 3.21 13.33
C LYS A 141 -1.08 2.63 12.50
N TRP A 142 -1.20 2.60 11.18
CA TRP A 142 -0.11 2.14 10.32
C TRP A 142 1.11 3.06 10.33
N ARG A 143 0.90 4.38 10.44
CA ARG A 143 1.98 5.37 10.58
C ARG A 143 2.74 5.14 11.88
N GLU A 144 2.04 5.05 13.01
CA GLU A 144 2.63 4.74 14.32
C GLU A 144 3.43 3.43 14.30
N GLN A 145 2.88 2.37 13.70
CA GLN A 145 3.59 1.10 13.58
C GLN A 145 4.84 1.19 12.69
N THR A 146 4.78 1.98 11.61
CA THR A 146 5.91 2.18 10.71
C THR A 146 7.02 3.00 11.38
N GLU A 147 6.65 4.01 12.17
CA GLU A 147 7.56 4.80 12.99
C GLU A 147 8.23 3.93 14.07
N ALA A 148 7.43 3.13 14.79
CA ALA A 148 7.94 2.18 15.79
C ALA A 148 8.89 1.16 15.17
N ASN A 149 8.54 0.59 14.00
CA ASN A 149 9.42 -0.33 13.29
C ASN A 149 10.74 0.36 12.89
N THR A 150 10.67 1.60 12.38
CA THR A 150 11.85 2.38 11.99
C THR A 150 12.76 2.68 13.18
N ALA A 151 12.18 3.11 14.31
CA ALA A 151 12.90 3.36 15.55
C ALA A 151 13.57 2.09 16.10
N GLY A 152 12.90 0.93 15.99
CA GLY A 152 13.40 -0.37 16.44
C GLY A 152 14.52 -0.98 15.59
N LYS A 153 15.05 -0.27 14.58
CA LYS A 153 16.12 -0.80 13.70
C LYS A 153 17.40 -1.14 14.46
N SER A 154 17.78 -0.33 15.44
CA SER A 154 18.97 -0.58 16.29
C SER A 154 18.77 -1.81 17.16
N ASP A 155 17.63 -1.92 17.83
CA ASP A 155 17.29 -3.06 18.68
C ASP A 155 17.18 -4.36 17.89
N HIS A 156 16.61 -4.27 16.67
CA HIS A 156 16.61 -5.38 15.73
C HIS A 156 18.03 -5.87 15.45
N ARG A 157 18.97 -4.95 15.16
CA ARG A 157 20.37 -5.31 14.91
C ARG A 157 20.98 -6.03 16.12
N VAL A 158 20.82 -5.48 17.32
CA VAL A 158 21.32 -6.07 18.56
C VAL A 158 20.78 -7.49 18.74
N ARG A 159 19.48 -7.69 18.55
CA ARG A 159 18.83 -9.01 18.66
C ARG A 159 19.39 -10.03 17.66
N ILE A 160 19.59 -9.64 16.41
CA ILE A 160 20.14 -10.54 15.38
C ILE A 160 21.60 -10.89 15.70
N LEU A 161 22.42 -9.92 16.11
CA LEU A 161 23.81 -10.19 16.50
C LEU A 161 23.89 -11.11 17.73
N ALA A 162 23.03 -10.91 18.73
CA ALA A 162 22.96 -11.79 19.90
C ALA A 162 22.57 -13.23 19.52
N ALA A 163 21.60 -13.39 18.62
CA ALA A 163 21.19 -14.71 18.12
C ALA A 163 22.32 -15.40 17.33
N LEU A 164 23.08 -14.64 16.54
CA LEU A 164 24.24 -15.16 15.81
C LEU A 164 25.39 -15.58 16.74
N GLY A 165 25.58 -14.89 17.88
CA GLY A 165 26.55 -15.28 18.91
C GLY A 165 26.23 -16.63 19.56
N GLN A 166 24.97 -17.05 19.59
CA GLN A 166 24.58 -18.39 20.06
C GLN A 166 24.89 -19.50 19.04
N ALA A 167 25.19 -19.13 17.78
CA ALA A 167 25.49 -20.05 16.68
C ALA A 167 26.99 -20.00 16.29
N GLU A 168 27.87 -19.67 17.24
CA GLU A 168 29.30 -19.46 16.99
C GLU A 168 29.99 -20.68 16.35
N GLY A 169 30.82 -20.42 15.34
CA GLY A 169 31.60 -21.43 14.61
C GLY A 169 30.91 -22.01 13.37
N GLU A 170 29.64 -21.72 13.12
CA GLU A 170 28.96 -22.25 11.94
C GLU A 170 29.14 -21.37 10.69
N SER A 171 29.22 -22.01 9.52
CA SER A 171 29.26 -21.30 8.23
C SER A 171 28.10 -20.31 8.06
N VAL A 172 28.28 -19.26 7.24
CA VAL A 172 27.22 -18.27 6.91
C VAL A 172 25.91 -18.96 6.48
N ALA A 173 25.99 -20.07 5.73
CA ALA A 173 24.82 -20.81 5.31
C ALA A 173 24.04 -21.42 6.49
N SER A 174 24.74 -21.85 7.54
CA SER A 174 24.13 -22.39 8.75
C SER A 174 23.47 -21.30 9.59
N GLN A 175 24.15 -20.16 9.74
CA GLN A 175 23.58 -18.98 10.40
C GLN A 175 22.27 -18.52 9.73
N VAL A 176 22.24 -18.52 8.38
CA VAL A 176 21.01 -18.23 7.62
C VAL A 176 19.90 -19.23 7.94
N ARG A 177 20.20 -20.53 7.96
CA ARG A 177 19.22 -21.57 8.31
C ARG A 177 18.70 -21.38 9.73
N PHE A 178 19.59 -21.14 10.69
CA PHE A 178 19.25 -20.90 12.08
C PHE A 178 18.32 -19.69 12.23
N LEU A 179 18.70 -18.52 11.70
CA LEU A 179 17.87 -17.32 11.77
C LEU A 179 16.49 -17.55 11.14
N ASN A 180 16.45 -18.18 9.97
CA ASN A 180 15.19 -18.42 9.28
C ASN A 180 14.30 -19.46 9.97
N ALA A 181 14.87 -20.50 10.58
CA ALA A 181 14.16 -21.51 11.36
C ALA A 181 13.63 -20.95 12.69
N SER A 182 14.37 -20.04 13.31
CA SER A 182 13.98 -19.33 14.53
C SER A 182 12.99 -18.18 14.29
N GLY A 183 12.51 -17.99 13.06
CA GLY A 183 11.58 -16.91 12.69
C GLY A 183 12.19 -15.51 12.73
N LEU A 184 13.52 -15.39 12.92
CA LEU A 184 14.23 -14.12 12.92
C LEU A 184 14.43 -13.66 11.48
N ARG A 185 13.58 -12.74 11.01
CA ARG A 185 13.65 -12.14 9.67
C ARG A 185 14.55 -10.90 9.65
N THR A 186 14.82 -10.37 8.45
CA THR A 186 15.45 -9.04 8.31
C THR A 186 14.53 -7.95 8.88
N HIS A 187 15.06 -6.75 9.10
CA HIS A 187 14.26 -5.59 9.56
C HIS A 187 13.10 -5.24 8.62
N SER A 188 13.26 -5.56 7.33
CA SER A 188 12.24 -5.42 6.30
C SER A 188 11.32 -6.63 6.14
N GLY A 189 11.38 -7.62 7.04
CA GLY A 189 10.52 -8.82 7.06
C GLY A 189 10.95 -9.95 6.12
N LYS A 190 12.06 -9.79 5.36
CA LYS A 190 12.52 -10.80 4.39
C LYS A 190 13.22 -11.97 5.09
N MET A 191 13.25 -13.12 4.42
CA MET A 191 14.15 -14.20 4.81
C MET A 191 15.62 -13.79 4.66
N TRP A 192 16.46 -14.34 5.52
CA TRP A 192 17.90 -14.22 5.37
C TRP A 192 18.37 -15.05 4.18
N THR A 193 19.33 -14.49 3.45
CA THR A 193 20.14 -15.16 2.44
C THR A 193 21.60 -14.93 2.79
N SER A 194 22.50 -15.74 2.27
CA SER A 194 23.93 -15.54 2.53
C SER A 194 24.41 -14.16 2.07
N ASP A 195 23.82 -13.59 1.02
CA ASP A 195 24.15 -12.25 0.54
C ASP A 195 23.66 -11.15 1.48
N ASN A 196 22.37 -11.16 1.87
CA ASN A 196 21.83 -10.11 2.73
C ASN A 196 22.37 -10.19 4.17
N LEU A 197 22.72 -11.39 4.66
CA LEU A 197 23.37 -11.58 5.96
C LEU A 197 24.79 -11.00 5.95
N ARG A 198 25.59 -11.26 4.90
CA ARG A 198 26.92 -10.64 4.76
C ARG A 198 26.84 -9.12 4.73
N LYS A 199 25.89 -8.56 3.99
CA LYS A 199 25.67 -7.10 3.95
C LYS A 199 25.30 -6.58 5.33
N PHE A 200 24.40 -7.24 6.05
CA PHE A 200 24.03 -6.87 7.41
C PHE A 200 25.22 -6.87 8.37
N LEU A 201 26.10 -7.87 8.29
CA LEU A 201 27.29 -7.97 9.13
C LEU A 201 28.32 -6.88 8.82
N ARG A 202 28.42 -6.43 7.56
CA ARG A 202 29.35 -5.37 7.12
C ARG A 202 28.92 -3.95 7.52
N VAL A 203 27.64 -3.71 7.76
CA VAL A 203 27.16 -2.38 8.17
C VAL A 203 27.55 -2.16 9.62
N GLU A 204 28.54 -1.33 9.90
CA GLU A 204 28.80 -0.84 11.25
C GLU A 204 27.63 0.02 11.75
N PRO A 205 27.32 0.03 13.06
CA PRO A 205 26.33 0.94 13.60
C PRO A 205 26.74 2.37 13.25
N ALA A 206 25.80 3.19 12.78
CA ALA A 206 26.04 4.63 12.68
C ALA A 206 26.41 5.13 14.08
N SER A 207 27.65 5.60 14.24
CA SER A 207 28.08 6.32 15.44
C SER A 207 27.07 7.45 15.67
N ARG A 208 26.44 7.43 16.84
CA ARG A 208 25.53 8.50 17.29
C ARG A 208 26.28 9.82 17.41
#